data_AF-A0A2K8TAM3-F1
#
_entry.id   AF-A0A2K8TAM3-F1
#
_cell.length_a   1.000
_cell.length_b   1.000
_cell.length_c   1.000
_cell.angle_alpha   90.00
_cell.angle_beta   90.00
_cell.angle_gamma   90.00
#
_symmetry.space_group_name_H-M   'P 1'
#
loop_
_entity.id
_entity.type
_entity.pdbx_description
1 polymer ?
#
loop_
_entity_poly.entity_id
_entity_poly.type
_entity_poly.pdbx_seq_one_letter_code
_entity_poly.pdbx_strand_id
1 'polypeptide(L)'
;MLTLDCSETTSAIDYSNLNISIQETFAAIDRFEWQVSDELRLMRDNKYYRDGTYTSFEDYCESELTKHGGYRKVKDLFAAKRVVETLPEDLRGKITKPSQTRSLLRLVKTPDKLQEAVVIAAKEKPFPTAADFAKAVQQVAPIVKRAAKSENPKTQLCNSVTVSQQSHPRYGESGVIEADAPNRWQQIVTFADGERLLINNADLDAASVPFPREQIYPPEYTEAIAQIKEQHQQELERLSQELRIGLQAEAGAKAEAQVQEQIQSLQQLYKQQKEQNIQLQQRLDEMESLRQLETENQQLHRRIQELEHAVEERPSQQWGNTMTQQATKALNKQVKQALEKTIDLRSLAQEPPKENAQECLRLMGMALKNLASAMNNTQALEAAAIILGSEPTPQAIAYRAEQLEMLPQAVSDIRAVLAKPGCSWEDFCTVATEYEVIKADYWAELTTSETDLIAALEIASQSPVIQVGSIVAYADPYYTLYLARGEVVEDLGEDEVLVAWDHWKNEGRKTSRYFRNELRFWQPE
;
A
#
# COMPACT_ATOMS: atom_id res chain seq x y z
N MET A 1 -28.32 -21.32 -6.30
CA MET A 1 -29.33 -22.06 -7.09
C MET A 1 -29.81 -21.12 -8.17
N LEU A 2 -29.52 -21.44 -9.44
CA LEU A 2 -30.07 -20.73 -10.59
C LEU A 2 -31.54 -21.12 -10.69
N THR A 3 -32.46 -20.24 -10.27
CA THR A 3 -33.89 -20.44 -10.49
C THR A 3 -34.20 -20.04 -11.92
N LEU A 4 -34.08 -21.00 -12.83
CA LEU A 4 -34.73 -20.93 -14.13
C LEU A 4 -36.22 -21.10 -13.88
N ASP A 5 -36.97 -20.01 -13.95
CA ASP A 5 -38.43 -20.07 -14.09
C ASP A 5 -38.72 -20.61 -15.51
N CYS A 6 -38.59 -21.93 -15.68
CA CYS A 6 -38.96 -22.63 -16.90
C CYS A 6 -40.48 -22.74 -16.98
N SER A 7 -41.16 -21.62 -17.22
CA SER A 7 -42.50 -21.61 -17.78
C SER A 7 -42.41 -21.14 -19.22
N GLU A 8 -41.87 -21.99 -20.09
CA GLU A 8 -42.19 -22.07 -21.53
C GLU A 8 -41.30 -23.14 -22.17
N THR A 9 -41.83 -24.37 -22.18
CA THR A 9 -41.41 -25.41 -23.11
C THR A 9 -41.55 -24.91 -24.54
N THR A 10 -40.54 -25.18 -25.38
CA THR A 10 -40.44 -24.96 -26.84
C THR A 10 -40.04 -23.56 -27.35
N SER A 11 -38.82 -23.13 -27.05
CA SER A 11 -38.03 -22.28 -27.94
C SER A 11 -36.52 -22.47 -27.65
N ALA A 12 -35.67 -22.20 -28.65
CA ALA A 12 -34.22 -22.33 -28.52
C ALA A 12 -33.72 -21.53 -27.30
N ILE A 13 -32.87 -22.14 -26.47
CA ILE A 13 -32.32 -21.51 -25.27
C ILE A 13 -31.66 -20.19 -25.66
N ASP A 14 -32.26 -19.08 -25.24
CA ASP A 14 -31.74 -17.76 -25.50
C ASP A 14 -30.55 -17.50 -24.57
N TYR A 15 -29.34 -17.66 -25.11
CA TYR A 15 -28.09 -17.47 -24.39
C TYR A 15 -27.93 -16.05 -23.83
N SER A 16 -28.66 -15.06 -24.36
CA SER A 16 -28.67 -13.70 -23.82
C SER A 16 -29.32 -13.66 -22.44
N ASN A 17 -30.48 -14.32 -22.25
CA ASN A 17 -31.16 -14.43 -20.96
C ASN A 17 -30.33 -15.22 -19.94
N LEU A 18 -29.63 -16.27 -20.39
CA LEU A 18 -28.69 -17.01 -19.54
C LEU A 18 -27.53 -16.12 -19.09
N ASN A 19 -26.95 -15.34 -20.00
CA ASN A 19 -25.82 -14.46 -19.70
C ASN A 19 -26.22 -13.32 -18.74
N ILE A 20 -27.41 -12.73 -18.93
CA ILE A 20 -27.96 -11.73 -18.00
C ILE A 20 -28.17 -12.35 -16.62
N SER A 21 -28.79 -13.54 -16.54
CA SER A 21 -28.97 -14.24 -15.26
C SER A 21 -27.63 -14.53 -14.58
N ILE A 22 -26.60 -14.95 -15.33
CA ILE A 22 -25.25 -15.18 -14.81
C ILE A 22 -24.64 -13.87 -14.27
N GLN A 23 -24.72 -12.78 -15.03
CA GLN A 23 -24.22 -11.47 -14.60
C GLN A 23 -24.94 -10.97 -13.34
N GLU A 24 -26.27 -11.11 -13.29
CA GLU A 24 -27.06 -10.78 -12.10
C GLU A 24 -26.65 -11.63 -10.90
N THR A 25 -26.34 -12.93 -11.10
CA THR A 25 -25.84 -13.77 -10.01
C THR A 25 -24.46 -13.36 -9.53
N PHE A 26 -23.54 -12.99 -10.41
CA PHE A 26 -22.22 -12.49 -10.01
C PHE A 26 -22.33 -11.15 -9.28
N ALA A 27 -23.10 -10.20 -9.79
CA ALA A 27 -23.35 -8.94 -9.11
C ALA A 27 -24.02 -9.13 -7.74
N ALA A 28 -24.90 -10.14 -7.59
CA ALA A 28 -25.49 -10.50 -6.31
C ALA A 28 -24.47 -11.13 -5.36
N ILE A 29 -23.53 -11.93 -5.86
CA ILE A 29 -22.42 -12.50 -5.09
C ILE A 29 -21.50 -11.38 -4.60
N ASP A 30 -21.08 -10.47 -5.48
CA ASP A 30 -20.20 -9.35 -5.11
C ASP A 30 -20.83 -8.48 -4.02
N ARG A 31 -22.11 -8.12 -4.17
CA ARG A 31 -22.85 -7.38 -3.13
C ARG A 31 -22.92 -8.15 -1.81
N PHE A 32 -23.06 -9.48 -1.87
CA PHE A 32 -23.07 -10.32 -0.68
C PHE A 32 -21.68 -10.37 -0.02
N GLU A 33 -20.60 -10.51 -0.78
CA GLU A 33 -19.23 -10.52 -0.25
C GLU A 33 -18.86 -9.20 0.45
N TRP A 34 -19.24 -8.07 -0.15
CA TRP A 34 -19.08 -6.75 0.46
C TRP A 34 -19.81 -6.64 1.80
N GLN A 35 -21.09 -7.03 1.83
CA GLN A 35 -21.87 -7.03 3.07
C GLN A 35 -21.28 -7.95 4.15
N VAL A 36 -20.82 -9.14 3.74
CA VAL A 36 -20.22 -10.13 4.65
C VAL A 36 -18.92 -9.62 5.26
N SER A 37 -18.09 -8.98 4.44
CA SER A 37 -16.80 -8.43 4.88
C SER A 37 -16.99 -7.32 5.90
N ASP A 38 -17.93 -6.41 5.66
CA ASP A 38 -18.25 -5.33 6.60
C ASP A 38 -18.84 -5.86 7.91
N GLU A 39 -19.77 -6.82 7.86
CA GLU A 39 -20.33 -7.43 9.07
C GLU A 39 -19.28 -8.22 9.87
N LEU A 40 -18.39 -8.97 9.21
CA LEU A 40 -17.29 -9.67 9.89
C LEU A 40 -16.30 -8.70 10.55
N ARG A 41 -15.99 -7.59 9.88
CA ARG A 41 -15.14 -6.53 10.44
C ARG A 41 -15.76 -5.91 11.68
N LEU A 42 -17.05 -5.56 11.62
CA LEU A 42 -17.78 -5.04 12.78
C LEU A 42 -17.84 -6.05 13.93
N MET A 43 -17.92 -7.35 13.64
CA MET A 43 -17.94 -8.39 14.67
C MET A 43 -16.60 -8.50 15.38
N ARG A 44 -15.50 -8.42 14.62
CA ARG A 44 -14.14 -8.42 15.15
C ARG A 44 -13.89 -7.19 16.03
N ASP A 45 -14.19 -6.01 15.49
CA ASP A 45 -13.88 -4.72 16.13
C ASP A 45 -14.68 -4.54 17.43
N ASN A 46 -15.94 -4.98 17.45
CA ASN A 46 -16.80 -4.93 18.65
C ASN A 46 -16.75 -6.18 19.53
N LYS A 47 -15.90 -7.15 19.20
CA LYS A 47 -15.67 -8.40 19.95
C LYS A 47 -16.92 -9.26 20.20
N TYR A 48 -17.89 -9.24 19.29
CA TYR A 48 -19.16 -9.99 19.46
C TYR A 48 -18.99 -11.52 19.44
N TYR A 49 -17.88 -12.03 18.90
CA TYR A 49 -17.54 -13.45 18.99
C TYR A 49 -17.45 -13.95 20.45
N ARG A 50 -17.16 -13.06 21.43
CA ARG A 50 -17.10 -13.44 22.85
C ARG A 50 -18.46 -13.85 23.42
N ASP A 51 -19.55 -13.24 22.92
CA ASP A 51 -20.92 -13.58 23.33
C ASP A 51 -21.30 -15.01 22.89
N GLY A 52 -20.59 -15.55 21.91
CA GLY A 52 -20.71 -16.93 21.44
C GLY A 52 -19.81 -17.93 22.15
N THR A 53 -19.14 -17.55 23.25
CA THR A 53 -18.16 -18.37 24.00
C THR A 53 -16.82 -18.65 23.30
N TYR A 54 -16.47 -17.88 22.27
CA TYR A 54 -15.18 -18.01 21.57
C TYR A 54 -14.11 -17.11 22.19
N THR A 55 -12.89 -17.63 22.29
CA THR A 55 -11.71 -16.98 22.89
C THR A 55 -11.09 -15.90 22.00
N SER A 56 -11.03 -16.16 20.69
CA SER A 56 -10.54 -15.23 19.68
C SER A 56 -11.47 -15.17 18.46
N PHE A 57 -11.28 -14.16 17.61
CA PHE A 57 -12.05 -14.03 16.37
C PHE A 57 -11.64 -15.10 15.36
N GLU A 58 -10.36 -15.48 15.38
CA GLU A 58 -9.78 -16.56 14.59
C GLU A 58 -10.40 -17.90 14.97
N ASP A 59 -10.53 -18.21 16.28
CA ASP A 59 -11.21 -19.41 16.76
C ASP A 59 -12.69 -19.44 16.33
N TYR A 60 -13.36 -18.29 16.31
CA TYR A 60 -14.72 -18.17 15.82
C TYR A 60 -14.79 -18.49 14.31
N CYS A 61 -13.91 -17.90 13.51
CA CYS A 61 -13.85 -18.13 12.07
C CYS A 61 -13.53 -19.60 11.76
N GLU A 62 -12.53 -20.17 12.43
CA GLU A 62 -12.11 -21.56 12.24
C GLU A 62 -13.11 -22.58 12.78
N SER A 63 -13.97 -22.24 13.74
CA SER A 63 -14.98 -23.18 14.25
C SER A 63 -16.32 -23.06 13.52
N GLU A 64 -16.72 -21.86 13.10
CA GLU A 64 -18.05 -21.62 12.53
C GLU A 64 -18.04 -21.54 11.00
N LEU A 65 -17.03 -20.91 10.38
CA LEU A 65 -16.98 -20.80 8.93
C LEU A 65 -16.56 -22.13 8.29
N THR A 66 -15.68 -22.90 8.92
CA THR A 66 -15.21 -24.19 8.39
C THR A 66 -16.16 -25.36 8.68
N LYS A 67 -16.79 -25.43 9.87
CA LYS A 67 -17.64 -26.59 10.26
C LYS A 67 -19.09 -26.48 9.87
N HIS A 68 -19.66 -25.27 9.81
CA HIS A 68 -21.11 -25.08 9.67
C HIS A 68 -21.56 -24.40 8.37
N GLY A 69 -20.63 -24.06 7.46
CA GLY A 69 -21.00 -23.55 6.15
C GLY A 69 -21.78 -22.23 6.22
N GLY A 70 -21.15 -21.22 6.81
CA GLY A 70 -21.38 -19.84 6.40
C GLY A 70 -22.18 -18.97 7.37
N TYR A 71 -21.71 -17.72 7.46
CA TYR A 71 -22.33 -16.41 7.76
C TYR A 71 -23.68 -16.29 8.50
N ARG A 72 -24.58 -17.25 8.40
CA ARG A 72 -25.89 -17.28 9.04
C ARG A 72 -25.85 -17.03 10.54
N LYS A 73 -24.85 -17.54 11.25
CA LYS A 73 -24.68 -17.32 12.70
C LYS A 73 -24.15 -15.91 13.01
N VAL A 74 -23.31 -15.35 12.14
CA VAL A 74 -22.89 -13.93 12.18
C VAL A 74 -24.14 -13.05 12.15
N LYS A 75 -24.99 -13.27 11.14
CA LYS A 75 -26.25 -12.54 10.97
C LYS A 75 -27.20 -12.69 12.16
N ASP A 76 -27.27 -13.87 12.78
CA ASP A 76 -28.10 -14.12 13.97
C ASP A 76 -27.58 -13.39 15.21
N LEU A 77 -26.25 -13.32 15.39
CA LEU A 77 -25.63 -12.59 16.48
C LEU A 77 -25.85 -11.07 16.33
N PHE A 78 -25.66 -10.53 15.12
CA PHE A 78 -25.99 -9.14 14.82
C PHE A 78 -27.48 -8.83 15.00
N ALA A 79 -28.35 -9.74 14.55
CA ALA A 79 -29.78 -9.63 14.75
C ALA A 79 -30.15 -9.54 16.24
N ALA A 80 -29.53 -10.41 17.03
CA ALA A 80 -29.75 -10.46 18.46
C ALA A 80 -29.28 -9.20 19.18
N LYS A 81 -28.07 -8.71 18.87
CA LYS A 81 -27.55 -7.45 19.42
C LYS A 81 -28.48 -6.27 19.13
N ARG A 82 -28.87 -6.06 17.87
CA ARG A 82 -29.75 -4.95 17.48
C ARG A 82 -31.10 -4.98 18.20
N VAL A 83 -31.65 -6.17 18.39
CA VAL A 83 -32.92 -6.36 19.12
C VAL A 83 -32.71 -6.15 20.63
N VAL A 84 -31.62 -6.65 21.21
CA VAL A 84 -31.32 -6.52 22.65
C VAL A 84 -30.99 -5.07 23.02
N GLU A 85 -30.24 -4.34 22.19
CA GLU A 85 -29.91 -2.93 22.41
C GLU A 85 -31.13 -2.02 22.36
N THR A 86 -32.13 -2.37 21.52
CA THR A 86 -33.40 -1.62 21.42
C THR A 86 -34.43 -2.01 22.49
N LEU A 87 -34.18 -3.06 23.28
CA LEU A 87 -35.04 -3.48 24.37
C LEU A 87 -34.65 -2.84 25.72
N PRO A 88 -35.64 -2.49 26.56
CA PRO A 88 -35.43 -2.15 27.97
C PRO A 88 -34.77 -3.31 28.74
N GLU A 89 -33.97 -3.00 29.76
CA GLU A 89 -33.14 -3.97 30.51
C GLU A 89 -33.94 -5.16 31.05
N ASP A 90 -35.17 -4.93 31.51
CA ASP A 90 -36.06 -5.95 32.09
C ASP A 90 -36.47 -7.06 31.11
N LEU A 91 -36.42 -6.77 29.80
CA LEU A 91 -36.87 -7.69 28.74
C LEU A 91 -35.70 -8.36 28.00
N ARG A 92 -34.47 -7.88 28.20
CA ARG A 92 -33.26 -8.46 27.57
C ARG A 92 -33.06 -9.92 27.97
N GLY A 93 -33.32 -10.25 29.25
CA GLY A 93 -33.19 -11.61 29.78
C GLY A 93 -34.20 -12.63 29.23
N LYS A 94 -35.20 -12.19 28.44
CA LYS A 94 -36.18 -13.09 27.81
C LYS A 94 -35.70 -13.68 26.49
N ILE A 95 -34.64 -13.12 25.90
CA ILE A 95 -34.00 -13.62 24.68
C ILE A 95 -32.80 -14.46 25.09
N THR A 96 -32.97 -15.78 25.03
CA THR A 96 -31.94 -16.75 25.46
C THR A 96 -31.01 -17.18 24.34
N LYS A 97 -31.46 -17.13 23.08
CA LYS A 97 -30.71 -17.60 21.91
C LYS A 97 -30.76 -16.56 20.78
N PRO A 98 -29.63 -16.29 20.10
CA PRO A 98 -29.60 -15.33 18.99
C PRO A 98 -30.57 -15.64 17.86
N SER A 99 -30.85 -16.91 17.60
CA SER A 99 -31.80 -17.34 16.55
C SER A 99 -33.25 -16.93 16.81
N GLN A 100 -33.62 -16.56 18.04
CA GLN A 100 -34.97 -16.12 18.42
C GLN A 100 -35.31 -14.72 17.87
N THR A 101 -34.31 -13.91 17.51
CA THR A 101 -34.49 -12.47 17.23
C THR A 101 -34.78 -12.15 15.77
N ARG A 102 -34.71 -13.13 14.87
CA ARG A 102 -34.91 -12.93 13.42
C ARG A 102 -36.24 -12.27 13.07
N SER A 103 -37.34 -12.72 13.66
CA SER A 103 -38.67 -12.15 13.39
C SER A 103 -38.83 -10.76 14.01
N LEU A 104 -38.09 -10.48 15.09
CA LEU A 104 -38.11 -9.21 15.81
C LEU A 104 -37.33 -8.12 15.07
N LEU A 105 -36.33 -8.46 14.24
CA LEU A 105 -35.55 -7.51 13.45
C LEU A 105 -36.39 -6.51 12.65
N ARG A 106 -37.54 -6.95 12.12
CA ARG A 106 -38.44 -6.08 11.35
C ARG A 106 -39.02 -4.94 12.19
N LEU A 107 -39.17 -5.16 13.49
CA LEU A 107 -39.72 -4.22 14.45
C LEU A 107 -38.64 -3.36 15.13
N VAL A 108 -37.35 -3.56 14.84
CA VAL A 108 -36.25 -2.73 15.41
C VAL A 108 -36.39 -1.25 15.05
N LYS A 109 -37.01 -0.93 13.91
CA LYS A 109 -37.31 0.46 13.52
C LYS A 109 -38.54 1.05 14.26
N THR A 110 -39.27 0.22 15.01
CA THR A 110 -40.49 0.57 15.75
C THR A 110 -40.42 0.00 17.18
N PRO A 111 -39.70 0.66 18.10
CA PRO A 111 -39.34 0.09 19.41
C PRO A 111 -40.57 -0.28 20.26
N ASP A 112 -41.65 0.52 20.20
CA ASP A 112 -42.88 0.27 20.96
C ASP A 112 -43.52 -1.09 20.58
N LYS A 113 -43.58 -1.36 19.27
CA LYS A 113 -44.12 -2.61 18.72
C LYS A 113 -43.23 -3.81 19.01
N LEU A 114 -41.91 -3.58 19.06
CA LEU A 114 -40.94 -4.60 19.43
C LEU A 114 -41.08 -5.00 20.90
N GLN A 115 -41.27 -4.02 21.80
CA GLN A 115 -41.54 -4.26 23.20
C GLN A 115 -42.87 -5.02 23.41
N GLU A 116 -43.94 -4.60 22.74
CA GLU A 116 -45.23 -5.29 22.77
C GLU A 116 -45.13 -6.75 22.30
N ALA A 117 -44.42 -7.01 21.20
CA ALA A 117 -44.22 -8.36 20.68
C ALA A 117 -43.45 -9.26 21.68
N VAL A 118 -42.44 -8.72 22.37
CA VAL A 118 -41.69 -9.47 23.40
C VAL A 118 -42.53 -9.72 24.65
N VAL A 119 -43.34 -8.75 25.08
CA VAL A 119 -44.24 -8.91 26.22
C VAL A 119 -45.34 -9.93 25.93
N ILE A 120 -45.92 -9.93 24.72
CA ILE A 120 -46.92 -10.92 24.29
C ILE A 120 -46.31 -12.33 24.32
N ALA A 121 -45.13 -12.50 23.74
CA ALA A 121 -44.44 -13.80 23.73
C ALA A 121 -44.05 -14.27 25.15
N ALA A 122 -43.60 -13.35 26.02
CA ALA A 122 -43.21 -13.66 27.39
C ALA A 122 -44.39 -13.96 28.33
N LYS A 123 -45.59 -13.45 28.02
CA LYS A 123 -46.83 -13.78 28.73
C LYS A 123 -47.31 -15.20 28.43
N GLU A 124 -47.13 -15.67 27.18
CA GLU A 124 -47.50 -17.04 26.81
C GLU A 124 -46.54 -18.08 27.39
N LYS A 125 -45.23 -17.79 27.40
CA LYS A 125 -44.22 -18.66 27.99
C LYS A 125 -43.11 -17.85 28.66
N PRO A 126 -42.61 -18.29 29.84
CA PRO A 126 -41.52 -17.59 30.54
C PRO A 126 -40.21 -17.56 29.74
N PHE A 127 -40.00 -18.54 28.84
CA PHE A 127 -38.91 -18.63 27.87
C PHE A 127 -39.45 -18.92 26.46
N PRO A 128 -39.82 -17.87 25.68
CA PRO A 128 -40.45 -18.02 24.37
C PRO A 128 -39.48 -18.57 23.30
N THR A 129 -40.00 -19.38 22.38
CA THR A 129 -39.24 -19.93 21.24
C THR A 129 -39.33 -18.98 20.02
N ALA A 130 -38.46 -19.14 19.01
CA ALA A 130 -38.48 -18.32 17.79
C ALA A 130 -39.86 -18.26 17.09
N ALA A 131 -40.64 -19.35 17.15
CA ALA A 131 -41.99 -19.41 16.60
C ALA A 131 -43.01 -18.59 17.42
N ASP A 132 -42.83 -18.52 18.74
CA ASP A 132 -43.69 -17.74 19.63
C ASP A 132 -43.49 -16.23 19.36
N PHE A 133 -42.25 -15.79 19.16
CA PHE A 133 -41.95 -14.42 18.71
C PHE A 133 -42.50 -14.11 17.31
N ALA A 134 -42.44 -15.06 16.37
CA ALA A 134 -43.00 -14.86 15.02
C ALA A 134 -44.52 -14.64 15.04
N LYS A 135 -45.24 -15.39 15.90
CA LYS A 135 -46.69 -15.22 16.10
C LYS A 135 -47.00 -13.85 16.71
N ALA A 136 -46.26 -13.44 17.74
CA ALA A 136 -46.43 -12.13 18.35
C ALA A 136 -46.19 -10.98 17.35
N VAL A 137 -45.15 -11.08 16.50
CA VAL A 137 -44.87 -10.10 15.44
C VAL A 137 -46.01 -10.02 14.43
N GLN A 138 -46.60 -11.14 14.06
CA GLN A 138 -47.71 -11.17 13.11
C GLN A 138 -49.01 -10.58 13.67
N GLN A 139 -49.21 -10.66 14.98
CA GLN A 139 -50.31 -9.98 15.68
C GLN A 139 -50.10 -8.46 15.73
N VAL A 140 -48.85 -8.00 15.90
CA VAL A 140 -48.52 -6.57 16.00
C VAL A 140 -48.37 -5.89 14.63
N ALA A 141 -48.05 -6.62 13.54
CA ALA A 141 -47.84 -6.06 12.20
C ALA A 141 -48.17 -7.02 11.02
N PRO A 142 -49.44 -7.09 10.55
CA PRO A 142 -49.85 -7.93 9.43
C PRO A 142 -49.39 -7.42 8.05
N ILE A 143 -49.26 -8.32 7.06
CA ILE A 143 -48.79 -8.03 5.67
C ILE A 143 -50.00 -7.93 4.72
N VAL A 144 -50.16 -6.82 3.99
CA VAL A 144 -51.23 -6.59 3.00
C VAL A 144 -50.68 -6.66 1.57
N LYS A 145 -51.27 -7.48 0.68
CA LYS A 145 -50.96 -7.55 -0.77
C LYS A 145 -51.99 -6.73 -1.56
N ARG A 146 -51.57 -5.85 -2.48
CA ARG A 146 -52.45 -4.99 -3.33
C ARG A 146 -52.58 -5.54 -4.77
N ALA A 147 -53.77 -5.41 -5.38
CA ALA A 147 -54.06 -5.68 -6.80
C ALA A 147 -54.63 -4.42 -7.48
N ALA A 148 -54.31 -4.19 -8.76
CA ALA A 148 -54.64 -2.98 -9.55
C ALA A 148 -55.89 -3.16 -10.45
N LYS A 149 -56.60 -2.06 -10.74
CA LYS A 149 -57.75 -1.96 -11.67
C LYS A 149 -57.48 -0.90 -12.75
N SER A 150 -57.93 -1.14 -13.99
CA SER A 150 -57.82 -0.25 -15.17
C SER A 150 -59.18 0.31 -15.61
N GLU A 151 -59.20 1.55 -16.12
CA GLU A 151 -60.35 2.24 -16.75
C GLU A 151 -60.15 2.40 -18.28
N ASN A 152 -61.25 2.43 -19.04
CA ASN A 152 -61.33 2.55 -20.51
C ASN A 152 -61.67 4.00 -20.97
N PRO A 153 -61.30 4.42 -22.20
CA PRO A 153 -61.94 5.56 -22.87
C PRO A 153 -62.67 5.23 -24.19
N LYS A 154 -63.65 6.08 -24.55
CA LYS A 154 -64.41 6.20 -25.83
C LYS A 154 -63.57 7.04 -26.85
N THR A 155 -63.74 7.11 -28.18
CA THR A 155 -64.90 7.37 -29.09
C THR A 155 -64.42 7.30 -30.57
N GLN A 156 -64.98 6.42 -31.41
CA GLN A 156 -65.83 6.64 -32.63
C GLN A 156 -65.29 7.48 -33.82
N LEU A 157 -65.11 6.80 -34.98
CA LEU A 157 -64.99 7.37 -36.33
C LEU A 157 -65.77 6.45 -37.29
N CYS A 158 -66.96 6.89 -37.75
CA CYS A 158 -67.91 6.01 -38.46
C CYS A 158 -67.62 5.87 -39.96
N ASN A 159 -67.13 4.70 -40.39
CA ASN A 159 -67.02 4.30 -41.80
C ASN A 159 -68.03 3.19 -42.10
N SER A 160 -68.80 3.32 -43.19
CA SER A 160 -69.71 2.26 -43.67
C SER A 160 -68.93 1.21 -44.47
N VAL A 161 -69.14 -0.08 -44.18
CA VAL A 161 -68.41 -1.21 -44.78
C VAL A 161 -69.36 -2.34 -45.18
N THR A 162 -69.05 -3.02 -46.29
CA THR A 162 -69.82 -4.15 -46.83
C THR A 162 -69.06 -5.46 -46.63
N VAL A 163 -69.77 -6.55 -46.31
CA VAL A 163 -69.18 -7.89 -46.18
C VAL A 163 -68.97 -8.50 -47.57
N SER A 164 -67.70 -8.68 -47.95
CA SER A 164 -67.25 -9.05 -49.29
C SER A 164 -66.98 -10.56 -49.46
N GLN A 165 -66.97 -11.33 -48.36
CA GLN A 165 -66.67 -12.76 -48.40
C GLN A 165 -67.91 -13.64 -48.56
N GLN A 166 -67.96 -14.41 -49.65
CA GLN A 166 -69.10 -15.28 -50.03
C GLN A 166 -69.42 -16.40 -49.03
N SER A 167 -68.44 -16.82 -48.23
CA SER A 167 -68.63 -17.84 -47.19
C SER A 167 -69.20 -17.28 -45.88
N HIS A 168 -69.32 -15.95 -45.77
CA HIS A 168 -69.87 -15.30 -44.58
C HIS A 168 -71.41 -15.29 -44.64
N PRO A 169 -72.12 -15.61 -43.54
CA PRO A 169 -73.58 -15.72 -43.52
C PRO A 169 -74.32 -14.42 -43.87
N ARG A 170 -73.67 -13.27 -43.72
CA ARG A 170 -74.18 -11.93 -44.05
C ARG A 170 -73.51 -11.34 -45.32
N TYR A 171 -73.09 -12.19 -46.25
CA TYR A 171 -72.46 -11.74 -47.51
C TYR A 171 -73.36 -10.75 -48.28
N GLY A 172 -72.79 -9.62 -48.68
CA GLY A 172 -73.49 -8.57 -49.43
C GLY A 172 -74.26 -7.55 -48.57
N GLU A 173 -74.30 -7.73 -47.23
CA GLU A 173 -74.90 -6.75 -46.33
C GLU A 173 -73.91 -5.63 -45.98
N SER A 174 -74.43 -4.41 -45.84
CA SER A 174 -73.67 -3.23 -45.41
C SER A 174 -73.96 -2.88 -43.95
N GLY A 175 -72.92 -2.42 -43.25
CA GLY A 175 -72.99 -1.98 -41.86
C GLY A 175 -72.06 -0.81 -41.57
N VAL A 176 -72.13 -0.29 -40.35
CA VAL A 176 -71.34 0.88 -39.90
C VAL A 176 -70.39 0.47 -38.78
N ILE A 177 -69.12 0.88 -38.89
CA ILE A 177 -68.13 0.70 -37.83
C ILE A 177 -68.24 1.86 -36.86
N GLU A 178 -68.90 1.65 -35.72
CA GLU A 178 -69.11 2.71 -34.73
C GLU A 178 -68.02 2.76 -33.65
N ALA A 179 -67.14 1.76 -33.57
CA ALA A 179 -66.15 1.60 -32.50
C ALA A 179 -64.76 1.26 -33.04
N ASP A 180 -63.73 1.62 -32.28
CA ASP A 180 -62.35 1.27 -32.61
C ASP A 180 -62.18 -0.26 -32.66
N ALA A 181 -61.40 -0.71 -33.65
CA ALA A 181 -61.14 -2.12 -33.87
C ALA A 181 -60.51 -2.76 -32.62
N PRO A 182 -61.06 -3.88 -32.09
CA PRO A 182 -60.51 -4.54 -30.90
C PRO A 182 -59.12 -5.14 -31.16
N ASN A 183 -58.77 -5.42 -32.42
CA ASN A 183 -57.44 -5.83 -32.82
C ASN A 183 -57.15 -5.44 -34.29
N ARG A 184 -55.93 -5.69 -34.76
CA ARG A 184 -55.49 -5.32 -36.12
C ARG A 184 -56.20 -6.09 -37.24
N TRP A 185 -56.90 -7.18 -36.93
CA TRP A 185 -57.44 -8.12 -37.92
C TRP A 185 -58.97 -8.18 -37.92
N GLN A 186 -59.65 -7.48 -37.00
CA GLN A 186 -61.10 -7.56 -36.82
C GLN A 186 -61.71 -6.20 -36.52
N GLN A 187 -62.93 -6.00 -36.99
CA GLN A 187 -63.72 -4.80 -36.76
C GLN A 187 -65.11 -5.16 -36.25
N ILE A 188 -65.67 -4.27 -35.42
CA ILE A 188 -67.04 -4.40 -34.94
C ILE A 188 -67.93 -3.63 -35.92
N VAL A 189 -68.75 -4.37 -36.66
CA VAL A 189 -69.68 -3.83 -37.65
C VAL A 189 -71.10 -3.90 -37.10
N THR A 190 -71.82 -2.78 -37.15
CA THR A 190 -73.23 -2.69 -36.76
C THR A 190 -74.09 -2.71 -38.02
N PHE A 191 -74.97 -3.70 -38.16
CA PHE A 191 -75.84 -3.85 -39.33
C PHE A 191 -77.16 -3.09 -39.17
N ALA A 192 -77.92 -2.93 -40.27
CA ALA A 192 -79.21 -2.22 -40.29
C ALA A 192 -80.25 -2.80 -39.30
N ASP A 193 -80.11 -4.08 -38.95
CA ASP A 193 -80.96 -4.79 -37.99
C ASP A 193 -80.65 -4.43 -36.53
N GLY A 194 -79.61 -3.62 -36.29
CA GLY A 194 -79.12 -3.25 -34.95
C GLY A 194 -78.15 -4.28 -34.33
N GLU A 195 -77.89 -5.40 -34.99
CA GLU A 195 -76.93 -6.41 -34.52
C GLU A 195 -75.47 -5.96 -34.73
N ARG A 196 -74.65 -6.16 -33.70
CA ARG A 196 -73.21 -5.86 -33.69
C ARG A 196 -72.42 -7.16 -33.79
N LEU A 197 -71.66 -7.32 -34.86
CA LEU A 197 -70.85 -8.51 -35.08
C LEU A 197 -69.38 -8.15 -35.22
N LEU A 198 -68.53 -9.03 -34.71
CA LEU A 198 -67.08 -8.96 -34.88
C LEU A 198 -66.72 -9.70 -36.18
N ILE A 199 -66.24 -8.97 -37.17
CA ILE A 199 -65.94 -9.50 -38.51
C ILE A 199 -64.45 -9.32 -38.79
N ASN A 200 -63.81 -10.30 -39.42
CA ASN A 200 -62.42 -10.14 -39.81
C ASN A 200 -62.29 -9.12 -40.94
N ASN A 201 -61.22 -8.33 -40.90
CA ASN A 201 -60.91 -7.32 -41.90
C ASN A 201 -60.71 -7.91 -43.32
N ALA A 202 -60.39 -9.21 -43.41
CA ALA A 202 -60.30 -9.93 -44.68
C ALA A 202 -61.67 -10.21 -45.32
N ASP A 203 -62.73 -10.25 -44.50
CA ASP A 203 -64.10 -10.56 -44.93
C ASP A 203 -64.89 -9.31 -45.35
N LEU A 204 -64.26 -8.13 -45.23
CA LEU A 204 -64.83 -6.80 -45.49
C LEU A 204 -64.24 -6.18 -46.76
N ASP A 205 -64.93 -5.20 -47.36
CA ASP A 205 -64.43 -4.52 -48.56
C ASP A 205 -63.10 -3.78 -48.31
N ALA A 206 -62.06 -4.18 -49.05
CA ALA A 206 -60.67 -3.78 -48.83
C ALA A 206 -60.37 -2.28 -48.97
N ALA A 207 -61.22 -1.52 -49.66
CA ALA A 207 -61.05 -0.08 -49.85
C ALA A 207 -61.45 0.76 -48.63
N SER A 208 -62.29 0.21 -47.74
CA SER A 208 -62.91 0.96 -46.63
C SER A 208 -62.23 0.73 -45.27
N VAL A 209 -61.27 -0.22 -45.21
CA VAL A 209 -60.56 -0.62 -44.00
C VAL A 209 -59.12 -0.07 -44.04
N PRO A 210 -58.78 1.02 -43.32
CA PRO A 210 -57.42 1.53 -43.29
C PRO A 210 -56.49 0.52 -42.59
N PHE A 211 -55.50 0.00 -43.33
CA PHE A 211 -54.40 -0.82 -42.79
C PHE A 211 -53.21 0.09 -42.42
N PRO A 212 -52.97 0.46 -41.15
CA PRO A 212 -51.69 1.02 -40.76
C PRO A 212 -50.63 -0.10 -40.81
N ARG A 213 -49.68 0.00 -41.74
CA ARG A 213 -48.54 -0.93 -41.85
C ARG A 213 -47.48 -0.67 -40.78
N GLU A 214 -47.41 0.55 -40.27
CA GLU A 214 -46.40 1.00 -39.31
C GLU A 214 -47.08 1.43 -38.00
N GLN A 215 -46.52 1.00 -36.86
CA GLN A 215 -46.88 1.56 -35.56
C GLN A 215 -46.35 2.99 -35.52
N ILE A 216 -47.24 3.97 -35.67
CA ILE A 216 -46.91 5.37 -35.45
C ILE A 216 -46.88 5.57 -33.93
N TYR A 217 -45.71 5.35 -33.33
CA TYR A 217 -45.48 5.71 -31.93
C TYR A 217 -45.39 7.23 -31.82
N PRO A 218 -45.89 7.83 -30.72
CA PRO A 218 -45.67 9.24 -30.43
C PRO A 218 -44.17 9.60 -30.45
N PRO A 219 -43.79 10.81 -30.89
CA PRO A 219 -42.39 11.22 -31.04
C PRO A 219 -41.57 11.12 -29.74
N GLU A 220 -42.23 11.29 -28.60
CA GLU A 220 -41.65 11.13 -27.26
C GLU A 220 -41.06 9.73 -27.05
N TYR A 221 -41.68 8.68 -27.60
CA TYR A 221 -41.16 7.32 -27.49
C TYR A 221 -39.95 7.11 -28.39
N THR A 222 -39.93 7.71 -29.59
CA THR A 222 -38.76 7.62 -30.47
C THR A 222 -37.55 8.33 -29.88
N GLU A 223 -37.75 9.46 -29.21
CA GLU A 223 -36.71 10.20 -28.49
C GLU A 223 -36.24 9.42 -27.26
N ALA A 224 -37.15 8.86 -26.47
CA ALA A 224 -36.80 8.02 -25.32
C ALA A 224 -35.98 6.78 -25.74
N ILE A 225 -36.36 6.12 -26.84
CA ILE A 225 -35.62 4.97 -27.38
C ILE A 225 -34.23 5.39 -27.87
N ALA A 226 -34.09 6.57 -28.48
CA ALA A 226 -32.80 7.09 -28.91
C ALA A 226 -31.90 7.43 -27.72
N GLN A 227 -32.43 8.08 -26.68
CA GLN A 227 -31.70 8.39 -25.45
C GLN A 227 -31.22 7.13 -24.73
N ILE A 228 -32.09 6.11 -24.60
CA ILE A 228 -31.71 4.84 -23.98
C ILE A 228 -30.59 4.15 -24.77
N LYS A 229 -30.65 4.18 -26.11
CA LYS A 229 -29.58 3.61 -26.95
C LYS A 229 -28.24 4.33 -26.77
N GLU A 230 -28.27 5.66 -26.67
CA GLU A 230 -27.06 6.45 -26.45
C GLU A 230 -26.46 6.19 -25.07
N GLN A 231 -27.29 6.14 -24.02
CA GLN A 231 -26.85 5.78 -22.67
C GLN A 231 -26.22 4.40 -22.63
N HIS A 232 -26.86 3.39 -23.26
CA HIS A 232 -26.29 2.04 -23.33
C HIS A 232 -24.97 2.01 -24.10
N GLN A 233 -24.80 2.80 -25.16
CA GLN A 233 -23.52 2.89 -25.88
C GLN A 233 -22.42 3.46 -24.98
N GLN A 234 -22.72 4.54 -24.25
CA GLN A 234 -21.76 5.14 -23.31
C GLN A 234 -21.40 4.18 -22.18
N GLU A 235 -22.36 3.43 -21.65
CA GLU A 235 -22.10 2.41 -20.62
C GLU A 235 -21.23 1.27 -21.14
N LEU A 236 -21.47 0.79 -22.36
CA LEU A 236 -20.63 -0.24 -22.99
C LEU A 236 -19.20 0.25 -23.22
N GLU A 237 -19.03 1.49 -23.68
CA GLU A 237 -17.71 2.10 -23.86
C GLU A 237 -16.99 2.21 -22.51
N ARG A 238 -17.68 2.69 -21.48
CA ARG A 238 -17.13 2.78 -20.12
C ARG A 238 -16.72 1.41 -19.59
N LEU A 239 -17.59 0.41 -19.66
CA LEU A 239 -17.29 -0.96 -19.21
C LEU A 239 -16.13 -1.57 -20.00
N SER A 240 -16.03 -1.28 -21.30
CA SER A 240 -14.90 -1.76 -22.12
C SER A 240 -13.57 -1.13 -21.71
N GLN A 241 -13.59 0.14 -21.31
CA GLN A 241 -12.41 0.83 -20.78
C GLN A 241 -12.03 0.28 -19.40
N GLU A 242 -12.99 0.10 -18.50
CA GLU A 242 -12.77 -0.51 -17.18
C GLU A 242 -12.21 -1.93 -17.31
N LEU A 243 -12.70 -2.75 -18.23
CA LEU A 243 -12.15 -4.07 -18.52
C LEU A 243 -10.72 -4.03 -19.07
N ARG A 244 -10.40 -3.08 -19.95
CA ARG A 244 -9.02 -2.90 -20.45
C ARG A 244 -8.07 -2.53 -19.33
N ILE A 245 -8.48 -1.61 -18.45
CA ILE A 245 -7.69 -1.19 -17.28
C ILE A 245 -7.52 -2.37 -16.33
N GLY A 246 -8.57 -3.14 -16.06
CA GLY A 246 -8.53 -4.35 -15.23
C GLY A 246 -7.56 -5.40 -15.78
N LEU A 247 -7.60 -5.69 -17.09
CA LEU A 247 -6.67 -6.62 -17.74
C LEU A 247 -5.21 -6.13 -17.69
N GLN A 248 -4.98 -4.83 -17.87
CA GLN A 248 -3.65 -4.24 -17.72
C GLN A 248 -3.13 -4.33 -16.28
N ALA A 249 -4.00 -4.07 -15.30
CA ALA A 249 -3.66 -4.20 -13.88
C ALA A 249 -3.34 -5.66 -13.51
N GLU A 250 -4.12 -6.63 -14.00
CA GLU A 250 -3.85 -8.05 -13.76
C GLU A 250 -2.54 -8.51 -14.43
N ALA A 251 -2.27 -8.05 -15.65
CA ALA A 251 -1.00 -8.30 -16.32
C ALA A 251 0.18 -7.69 -15.56
N GLY A 252 0.01 -6.46 -15.04
CA GLY A 252 0.99 -5.80 -14.18
C GLY A 252 1.25 -6.59 -12.89
N ALA A 253 0.20 -7.00 -12.18
CA ALA A 253 0.32 -7.78 -10.96
C ALA A 253 1.03 -9.13 -11.17
N LYS A 254 0.75 -9.81 -12.29
CA LYS A 254 1.46 -11.05 -12.66
C LYS A 254 2.94 -10.81 -12.98
N ALA A 255 3.26 -9.72 -13.68
CA ALA A 255 4.63 -9.34 -13.96
C ALA A 255 5.40 -9.00 -12.68
N GLU A 256 4.79 -8.24 -11.77
CA GLU A 256 5.36 -7.91 -10.46
C GLU A 256 5.60 -9.16 -9.61
N ALA A 257 4.64 -10.09 -9.56
CA ALA A 257 4.80 -11.37 -8.87
C ALA A 257 5.97 -12.18 -9.44
N GLN A 258 6.10 -12.26 -10.76
CA GLN A 258 7.21 -12.95 -11.40
C GLN A 258 8.56 -12.29 -11.09
N VAL A 259 8.63 -10.95 -11.07
CA VAL A 259 9.84 -10.21 -10.70
C VAL A 259 10.18 -10.45 -9.23
N GLN A 260 9.20 -10.48 -8.33
CA GLN A 260 9.41 -10.80 -6.92
C GLN A 260 9.96 -12.21 -6.73
N GLU A 261 9.41 -13.21 -7.41
CA GLU A 261 9.94 -14.59 -7.39
C GLU A 261 11.39 -14.65 -7.90
N GLN A 262 11.70 -13.94 -9.00
CA GLN A 262 13.06 -13.85 -9.52
C GLN A 262 14.01 -13.20 -8.51
N ILE A 263 13.62 -12.09 -7.89
CA ILE A 263 14.44 -11.42 -6.86
C ILE A 263 14.68 -12.36 -5.67
N GLN A 264 13.65 -13.07 -5.20
CA GLN A 264 13.80 -14.01 -4.09
C GLN A 264 14.76 -15.16 -4.43
N SER A 265 14.64 -15.74 -5.63
CA SER A 265 15.55 -16.79 -6.09
C SER A 265 16.99 -16.30 -6.23
N LEU A 266 17.21 -15.08 -6.76
CA LEU A 266 18.54 -14.47 -6.86
C LEU A 266 19.13 -14.17 -5.48
N GLN A 267 18.33 -13.69 -4.53
CA GLN A 267 18.78 -13.47 -3.15
C GLN A 267 19.20 -14.78 -2.48
N GLN A 268 18.47 -15.89 -2.69
CA GLN A 268 18.85 -17.20 -2.18
C GLN A 268 20.18 -17.68 -2.79
N LEU A 269 20.35 -17.52 -4.11
CA LEU A 269 21.58 -17.87 -4.80
C LEU A 269 22.77 -17.04 -4.30
N TYR A 270 22.58 -15.73 -4.10
CA TYR A 270 23.61 -14.85 -3.55
C TYR A 270 24.03 -15.26 -2.13
N LYS A 271 23.07 -15.63 -1.27
CA LYS A 271 23.37 -16.16 0.08
C LYS A 271 24.21 -17.43 0.01
N GLN A 272 23.82 -18.38 -0.85
CA GLN A 272 24.58 -19.62 -1.05
C GLN A 272 26.00 -19.34 -1.55
N GLN A 273 26.16 -18.42 -2.50
CA GLN A 273 27.47 -18.02 -3.01
C GLN A 273 28.35 -17.38 -1.93
N LYS A 274 27.76 -16.53 -1.07
CA LYS A 274 28.46 -15.91 0.05
C LYS A 274 28.93 -16.95 1.06
N GLU A 275 28.08 -17.93 1.40
CA GLU A 275 28.44 -19.04 2.29
C GLU A 275 29.59 -19.89 1.71
N GLN A 276 29.53 -20.21 0.42
CA GLN A 276 30.61 -20.94 -0.26
C GLN A 276 31.93 -20.15 -0.27
N ASN A 277 31.89 -18.84 -0.51
CA ASN A 277 33.09 -18.00 -0.46
C ASN A 277 33.70 -17.96 0.95
N ILE A 278 32.87 -17.88 2.00
CA ILE A 278 33.36 -17.94 3.39
C ILE A 278 34.02 -19.30 3.65
N GLN A 279 33.40 -20.40 3.23
CA GLN A 279 33.99 -21.74 3.40
C GLN A 279 35.31 -21.91 2.62
N LEU A 280 35.40 -21.34 1.42
CA LEU A 280 36.64 -21.35 0.65
C LEU A 280 37.73 -20.51 1.31
N GLN A 281 37.39 -19.34 1.84
CA GLN A 281 38.34 -18.49 2.56
C GLN A 281 38.89 -19.23 3.79
N GLN A 282 38.02 -19.86 4.59
CA GLN A 282 38.46 -20.66 5.74
C GLN A 282 39.43 -21.78 5.34
N ARG A 283 39.16 -22.48 4.23
CA ARG A 283 40.07 -23.51 3.72
C ARG A 283 41.40 -22.94 3.24
N LEU A 284 41.41 -21.73 2.66
CA LEU A 284 42.65 -21.07 2.27
C LEU A 284 43.47 -20.69 3.50
N ASP A 285 42.84 -20.12 4.53
CA ASP A 285 43.50 -19.76 5.78
C ASP A 285 44.08 -21.00 6.49
N GLU A 286 43.33 -22.11 6.52
CA GLU A 286 43.81 -23.41 7.01
C GLU A 286 45.03 -23.89 6.20
N MET A 287 44.96 -23.85 4.87
CA MET A 287 46.08 -24.25 4.00
C MET A 287 47.32 -23.36 4.18
N GLU A 288 47.15 -22.06 4.39
CA GLU A 288 48.23 -21.13 4.68
C GLU A 288 48.87 -21.42 6.03
N SER A 289 48.08 -21.68 7.07
CA SER A 289 48.58 -22.07 8.39
C SER A 289 49.38 -23.39 8.33
N LEU A 290 48.89 -24.37 7.56
CA LEU A 290 49.59 -25.64 7.34
C LEU A 290 50.91 -25.43 6.60
N ARG A 291 50.96 -24.56 5.59
CA ARG A 291 52.20 -24.20 4.90
C ARG A 291 53.19 -23.52 5.84
N GLN A 292 52.73 -22.62 6.70
CA GLN A 292 53.61 -21.99 7.70
C GLN A 292 54.21 -23.04 8.63
N LEU A 293 53.38 -23.93 9.18
CA LEU A 293 53.87 -25.04 10.02
C LEU A 293 54.82 -25.99 9.28
N GLU A 294 54.61 -26.23 7.98
CA GLU A 294 55.53 -27.00 7.16
C GLU A 294 56.88 -26.28 7.03
N THR A 295 56.88 -24.97 6.77
CA THR A 295 58.12 -24.20 6.68
C THR A 295 58.87 -24.13 8.00
N GLU A 296 58.16 -23.98 9.13
CA GLU A 296 58.75 -24.02 10.47
C GLU A 296 59.33 -25.39 10.77
N ASN A 297 58.61 -26.48 10.45
CA ASN A 297 59.14 -27.83 10.59
C ASN A 297 60.41 -28.03 9.76
N GLN A 298 60.45 -27.57 8.51
CA GLN A 298 61.64 -27.64 7.68
C GLN A 298 62.80 -26.84 8.28
N GLN A 299 62.54 -25.63 8.82
CA GLN A 299 63.57 -24.84 9.51
C GLN A 299 64.10 -25.54 10.76
N LEU A 300 63.22 -26.14 11.56
CA LEU A 300 63.60 -26.92 12.74
C LEU A 300 64.43 -28.14 12.36
N HIS A 301 64.07 -28.86 11.29
CA HIS A 301 64.85 -30.00 10.81
C HIS A 301 66.25 -29.57 10.36
N ARG A 302 66.38 -28.47 9.59
CA ARG A 302 67.69 -27.92 9.24
C ARG A 302 68.49 -27.52 10.47
N ARG A 303 67.83 -26.91 11.47
CA ARG A 303 68.49 -26.49 12.70
C ARG A 303 68.98 -27.68 13.53
N ILE A 304 68.19 -28.75 13.61
CA ILE A 304 68.59 -29.99 14.26
C ILE A 304 69.80 -30.60 13.54
N GLN A 305 69.77 -30.69 12.21
CA GLN A 305 70.90 -31.18 11.41
C GLN A 305 72.17 -30.35 11.62
N GLU A 306 72.06 -29.01 11.63
CA GLU A 306 73.19 -28.12 11.94
C GLU A 306 73.75 -28.38 13.34
N LEU A 307 72.89 -28.60 14.33
CA LEU A 307 73.29 -28.89 15.70
C LEU A 307 73.93 -30.27 15.82
N GLU A 308 73.38 -31.30 15.18
CA GLU A 308 73.94 -32.64 15.12
C GLU A 308 75.34 -32.61 14.49
N HIS A 309 75.50 -31.95 13.35
CA HIS A 309 76.80 -31.77 12.70
C HIS A 309 77.79 -31.00 13.58
N ALA A 310 77.36 -29.93 14.25
CA ALA A 310 78.21 -29.15 15.16
C ALA A 310 78.65 -29.96 16.39
N VAL A 311 77.84 -30.93 16.83
CA VAL A 311 78.16 -31.86 17.92
C VAL A 311 79.15 -32.93 17.44
N GLU A 312 78.98 -33.46 16.23
CA GLU A 312 79.91 -34.43 15.63
C GLU A 312 81.30 -33.82 15.35
N GLU A 313 81.37 -32.60 14.84
CA GLU A 313 82.65 -31.95 14.48
C GLU A 313 83.47 -31.47 15.68
N ARG A 314 82.86 -31.26 16.86
CA ARG A 314 83.57 -30.72 18.03
C ARG A 314 83.20 -31.45 19.33
N PRO A 315 84.03 -32.42 19.78
CA PRO A 315 83.84 -33.09 21.05
C PRO A 315 83.91 -32.08 22.21
N SER A 316 83.14 -32.38 23.26
CA SER A 316 82.72 -31.57 24.42
C SER A 316 83.76 -30.67 25.13
N GLN A 317 85.06 -30.76 24.85
CA GLN A 317 86.10 -29.95 25.48
C GLN A 317 86.25 -28.53 24.93
N GLN A 318 85.78 -28.23 23.71
CA GLN A 318 85.79 -26.85 23.17
C GLN A 318 84.52 -26.05 23.50
N TRP A 319 83.43 -26.72 23.89
CA TRP A 319 82.13 -26.08 24.18
C TRP A 319 82.18 -25.10 25.37
N GLY A 320 83.04 -25.36 26.37
CA GLY A 320 83.17 -24.51 27.56
C GLY A 320 83.65 -23.07 27.29
N ASN A 321 84.43 -22.87 26.22
CA ASN A 321 84.97 -21.55 25.85
C ASN A 321 84.15 -20.86 24.75
N THR A 322 83.50 -21.61 23.86
CA THR A 322 82.63 -21.03 22.83
C THR A 322 81.24 -20.68 23.35
N MET A 323 80.66 -21.43 24.30
CA MET A 323 79.32 -21.10 24.83
C MET A 323 79.29 -19.76 25.57
N THR A 324 80.33 -19.42 26.32
CA THR A 324 80.42 -18.12 27.02
C THR A 324 80.62 -16.94 26.06
N GLN A 325 81.41 -17.13 24.99
CA GLN A 325 81.62 -16.10 23.97
C GLN A 325 80.47 -15.99 22.95
N GLN A 326 79.81 -17.10 22.64
CA GLN A 326 78.62 -17.13 21.79
C GLN A 326 77.37 -16.71 22.56
N ALA A 327 77.25 -17.00 23.85
CA ALA A 327 76.18 -16.44 24.69
C ALA A 327 76.34 -14.94 24.81
N THR A 328 77.55 -14.40 25.01
CA THR A 328 77.76 -12.94 25.00
C THR A 328 77.53 -12.31 23.62
N LYS A 329 77.88 -12.99 22.52
CA LYS A 329 77.51 -12.54 21.16
C LYS A 329 76.03 -12.66 20.85
N ALA A 330 75.36 -13.73 21.30
CA ALA A 330 73.94 -13.97 21.08
C ALA A 330 73.09 -13.04 21.95
N LEU A 331 73.56 -12.71 23.16
CA LEU A 331 72.93 -11.74 24.04
C LEU A 331 73.16 -10.32 23.50
N ASN A 332 74.36 -9.99 22.98
CA ASN A 332 74.56 -8.74 22.23
C ASN A 332 73.76 -8.67 20.93
N LYS A 333 73.53 -9.82 20.26
CA LYS A 333 72.69 -9.92 19.06
C LYS A 333 71.21 -9.86 19.40
N GLN A 334 70.77 -10.41 20.53
CA GLN A 334 69.40 -10.29 21.05
C GLN A 334 69.12 -8.90 21.59
N VAL A 335 70.11 -8.23 22.20
CA VAL A 335 70.03 -6.81 22.58
C VAL A 335 69.98 -5.94 21.31
N LYS A 336 70.79 -6.23 20.29
CA LYS A 336 70.68 -5.57 18.97
C LYS A 336 69.36 -5.87 18.27
N GLN A 337 68.87 -7.11 18.29
CA GLN A 337 67.59 -7.49 17.70
C GLN A 337 66.42 -6.94 18.50
N ALA A 338 66.55 -6.74 19.81
CA ALA A 338 65.55 -6.04 20.62
C ALA A 338 65.55 -4.54 20.29
N LEU A 339 66.71 -3.96 19.98
CA LEU A 339 66.88 -2.59 19.45
C LEU A 339 66.48 -2.44 17.96
N GLU A 340 66.49 -3.53 17.17
CA GLU A 340 65.98 -3.56 15.79
C GLU A 340 64.46 -3.90 15.77
N LYS A 341 63.96 -4.64 16.76
CA LYS A 341 62.53 -4.90 17.01
C LYS A 341 61.84 -3.75 17.74
N THR A 342 62.57 -2.79 18.32
CA THR A 342 62.03 -1.46 18.55
C THR A 342 61.86 -0.80 17.18
N ILE A 343 60.73 -1.13 16.55
CA ILE A 343 60.07 -0.49 15.42
C ILE A 343 61.02 0.34 14.56
N ASP A 344 61.55 -0.29 13.51
CA ASP A 344 62.23 0.43 12.44
C ASP A 344 61.16 1.23 11.67
N LEU A 345 60.80 2.41 12.21
CA LEU A 345 59.79 3.34 11.71
C LEU A 345 59.99 3.70 10.23
N ARG A 346 61.19 3.48 9.68
CA ARG A 346 61.54 3.63 8.27
C ARG A 346 60.93 2.58 7.34
N SER A 347 60.65 1.36 7.82
CA SER A 347 60.06 0.29 7.00
C SER A 347 58.54 0.45 6.84
N LEU A 348 57.85 0.90 7.90
CA LEU A 348 56.43 1.30 7.87
C LEU A 348 56.16 2.54 7.00
N ALA A 349 57.18 3.33 6.66
CA ALA A 349 57.07 4.51 5.81
C ALA A 349 57.27 4.23 4.29
N GLN A 350 57.66 3.01 3.88
CA GLN A 350 57.88 2.70 2.46
C GLN A 350 56.59 2.41 1.69
N GLU A 351 55.60 1.78 2.32
CA GLU A 351 54.23 1.70 1.82
C GLU A 351 53.27 1.88 3.00
N PRO A 352 52.74 3.10 3.26
CA PRO A 352 51.66 3.23 4.21
C PRO A 352 50.47 2.40 3.71
N PRO A 353 49.73 1.70 4.59
CA PRO A 353 48.49 1.03 4.21
C PRO A 353 47.59 2.04 3.48
N LYS A 354 47.28 1.73 2.22
CA LYS A 354 46.48 2.59 1.34
C LYS A 354 45.02 2.66 1.78
N GLU A 355 44.58 1.66 2.53
CA GLU A 355 43.28 1.62 3.21
C GLU A 355 43.46 2.22 4.62
N ASN A 356 42.74 3.30 4.92
CA ASN A 356 42.76 4.02 6.20
C ASN A 356 44.13 4.59 6.65
N ALA A 357 44.75 5.40 5.79
CA ALA A 357 45.94 6.19 6.12
C ALA A 357 45.75 7.06 7.39
N GLN A 358 44.54 7.57 7.65
CA GLN A 358 44.24 8.40 8.82
C GLN A 358 44.22 7.59 10.12
N GLU A 359 43.60 6.40 10.15
CA GLU A 359 43.64 5.53 11.33
C GLU A 359 45.05 5.04 11.65
N CYS A 360 45.86 4.76 10.61
CA CYS A 360 47.24 4.33 10.80
C CYS A 360 48.12 5.44 11.37
N LEU A 361 47.93 6.69 10.93
CA LEU A 361 48.56 7.86 11.54
C LEU A 361 48.11 8.01 13.01
N ARG A 362 46.82 7.87 13.31
CA ARG A 362 46.30 7.94 14.68
C ARG A 362 46.92 6.88 15.60
N LEU A 363 46.93 5.62 15.18
CA LEU A 363 47.52 4.50 15.94
C LEU A 363 49.03 4.68 16.12
N MET A 364 49.73 5.20 15.12
CA MET A 364 51.15 5.53 15.24
C MET A 364 51.37 6.67 16.25
N GLY A 365 50.54 7.71 16.25
CA GLY A 365 50.57 8.77 17.26
C GLY A 365 50.35 8.25 18.69
N MET A 366 49.40 7.33 18.88
CA MET A 366 49.14 6.66 20.16
C MET A 366 50.31 5.75 20.60
N ALA A 367 50.91 5.01 19.67
CA ALA A 367 52.08 4.18 19.96
C ALA A 367 53.30 5.04 20.33
N LEU A 368 53.52 6.16 19.63
CA LEU A 368 54.59 7.11 19.91
C LEU A 368 54.39 7.81 21.26
N LYS A 369 53.15 8.14 21.66
CA LYS A 369 52.83 8.60 23.03
C LYS A 369 53.30 7.60 24.09
N ASN A 370 52.94 6.33 23.91
CA ASN A 370 53.30 5.27 24.86
C ASN A 370 54.81 5.07 24.93
N LEU A 371 55.51 5.08 23.79
CA LEU A 371 56.97 5.00 23.72
C LEU A 371 57.65 6.23 24.33
N ALA A 372 57.14 7.44 24.05
CA ALA A 372 57.66 8.68 24.62
C ALA A 372 57.60 8.67 26.15
N SER A 373 56.49 8.16 26.71
CA SER A 373 56.32 8.01 28.17
C SER A 373 57.18 6.91 28.78
N ALA A 374 57.34 5.77 28.10
CA ALA A 374 58.13 4.64 28.59
C ALA A 374 59.65 4.89 28.53
N MET A 375 60.10 5.72 27.58
CA MET A 375 61.52 5.95 27.29
C MET A 375 62.00 7.38 27.59
N ASN A 376 61.14 8.27 28.10
CA ASN A 376 61.42 9.71 28.26
C ASN A 376 62.01 10.35 26.99
N ASN A 377 61.48 9.98 25.82
CA ASN A 377 62.01 10.42 24.54
C ASN A 377 61.24 11.66 24.04
N THR A 378 61.89 12.82 24.07
CA THR A 378 61.29 14.10 23.63
C THR A 378 61.00 14.14 22.14
N GLN A 379 61.79 13.48 21.29
CA GLN A 379 61.58 13.43 19.84
C GLN A 379 60.35 12.58 19.48
N ALA A 380 60.13 11.48 20.20
CA ALA A 380 58.92 10.66 20.03
C ALA A 380 57.66 11.44 20.49
N LEU A 381 57.82 12.29 21.49
CA LEU A 381 56.76 13.15 22.01
C LEU A 381 56.40 14.27 21.01
N GLU A 382 57.40 14.91 20.40
CA GLU A 382 57.21 15.88 19.32
C GLU A 382 56.56 15.24 18.08
N ALA A 383 56.99 14.04 17.69
CA ALA A 383 56.39 13.31 16.58
C ALA A 383 54.91 12.93 16.86
N ALA A 384 54.60 12.45 18.08
CA ALA A 384 53.23 12.16 18.49
C ALA A 384 52.35 13.42 18.48
N ALA A 385 52.88 14.55 18.94
CA ALA A 385 52.19 15.83 18.95
C ALA A 385 51.79 16.30 17.54
N ILE A 386 52.73 16.22 16.59
CA ILE A 386 52.50 16.58 15.19
C ILE A 386 51.45 15.68 14.55
N ILE A 387 51.53 14.37 14.78
CA ILE A 387 50.63 13.39 14.18
C ILE A 387 49.19 13.52 14.72
N LEU A 388 49.04 13.82 16.02
CA LEU A 388 47.74 13.93 16.67
C LEU A 388 47.16 15.36 16.64
N GLY A 389 47.93 16.34 16.16
CA GLY A 389 47.53 17.75 16.12
C GLY A 389 47.41 18.38 17.52
N SER A 390 48.35 18.09 18.42
CA SER A 390 48.37 18.58 19.80
C SER A 390 49.69 19.25 20.15
N GLU A 391 49.76 19.89 21.32
CA GLU A 391 51.02 20.39 21.85
C GLU A 391 51.94 19.23 22.28
N PRO A 392 53.27 19.38 22.19
CA PRO A 392 54.24 18.38 22.62
C PRO A 392 54.37 18.34 24.15
N THR A 393 53.25 18.11 24.83
CA THR A 393 53.20 17.85 26.27
C THR A 393 52.48 16.51 26.52
N PRO A 394 52.91 15.71 27.51
CA PRO A 394 52.26 14.43 27.82
C PRO A 394 50.76 14.56 28.08
N GLN A 395 50.35 15.66 28.71
CA GLN A 395 48.95 15.93 29.05
C GLN A 395 48.11 16.30 27.83
N ALA A 396 48.60 17.18 26.94
CA ALA A 396 47.89 17.55 25.72
C ALA A 396 47.75 16.36 24.77
N ILE A 397 48.80 15.55 24.61
CA ILE A 397 48.77 14.34 23.80
C ILE A 397 47.83 13.29 24.41
N ALA A 398 47.81 13.15 25.74
CA ALA A 398 46.89 12.22 26.40
C ALA A 398 45.43 12.62 26.21
N TYR A 399 45.12 13.89 26.45
CA TYR A 399 43.79 14.45 26.26
C TYR A 399 43.33 14.33 24.79
N ARG A 400 44.22 14.64 23.84
CA ARG A 400 43.91 14.50 22.41
C ARG A 400 43.72 13.04 21.99
N ALA A 401 44.48 12.11 22.56
CA ALA A 401 44.33 10.68 22.30
C ALA A 401 42.98 10.16 22.81
N GLU A 402 42.53 10.60 24.00
CA GLU A 402 41.21 10.26 24.55
C GLU A 402 40.07 10.80 23.67
N GLN A 403 40.18 12.04 23.19
CA GLN A 403 39.21 12.60 22.25
C GLN A 403 39.12 11.79 20.95
N LEU A 404 40.28 11.44 20.38
CA LEU A 404 40.34 10.67 19.14
C LEU A 404 39.97 9.20 19.32
N GLU A 405 39.91 8.67 20.55
CA GLU A 405 39.40 7.32 20.83
C GLU A 405 37.89 7.22 20.54
N MET A 406 37.15 8.31 20.73
CA MET A 406 35.71 8.41 20.46
C MET A 406 35.37 8.53 18.97
N LEU A 407 36.37 8.77 18.10
CA LEU A 407 36.18 9.02 16.67
C LEU A 407 35.46 7.88 15.91
N PRO A 408 35.77 6.58 16.10
CA PRO A 408 35.06 5.50 15.43
C PRO A 408 33.58 5.46 15.81
N GLN A 409 33.26 5.75 17.08
CA GLN A 409 31.88 5.82 17.57
C GLN A 409 31.16 7.03 16.96
N ALA A 410 31.81 8.20 16.92
CA ALA A 410 31.26 9.40 16.31
C ALA A 410 30.94 9.21 14.81
N VAL A 411 31.86 8.63 14.04
CA VAL A 411 31.65 8.34 12.61
C VAL A 411 30.52 7.33 12.42
N SER A 412 30.46 6.29 13.26
CA SER A 412 29.38 5.30 13.22
C SER A 412 28.00 5.93 13.50
N ASP A 413 27.90 6.75 14.54
CA ASP A 413 26.65 7.38 14.95
C ASP A 413 26.17 8.39 13.90
N ILE A 414 27.08 9.20 13.35
CA ILE A 414 26.77 10.14 12.26
C ILE A 414 26.29 9.39 11.01
N ARG A 415 26.99 8.33 10.59
CA ARG A 415 26.55 7.51 9.44
C ARG A 415 25.21 6.84 9.69
N ALA A 416 24.96 6.37 10.92
CA ALA A 416 23.69 5.77 11.28
C ALA A 416 22.52 6.76 11.19
N VAL A 417 22.75 8.05 11.49
CA VAL A 417 21.75 9.10 11.28
C VAL A 417 21.55 9.39 9.79
N LEU A 418 22.63 9.57 9.03
CA LEU A 418 22.57 9.88 7.60
C LEU A 418 21.97 8.73 6.76
N ALA A 419 22.09 7.47 7.22
CA ALA A 419 21.52 6.30 6.56
C ALA A 419 20.00 6.15 6.77
N LYS A 420 19.37 6.89 7.69
CA LYS A 420 17.92 6.81 7.91
C LYS A 420 17.18 7.47 6.74
N PRO A 421 16.18 6.79 6.15
CA PRO A 421 15.37 7.39 5.09
C PRO A 421 14.60 8.59 5.65
N GLY A 422 14.83 9.78 5.07
CA GLY A 422 14.18 11.02 5.49
C GLY A 422 14.81 11.69 6.72
N CYS A 423 16.11 11.51 6.97
CA CYS A 423 16.78 12.20 8.06
C CYS A 423 16.63 13.72 7.94
N SER A 424 16.33 14.38 9.05
CA SER A 424 16.25 15.84 9.12
C SER A 424 17.60 16.45 9.52
N TRP A 425 17.77 17.75 9.26
CA TRP A 425 18.92 18.50 9.76
C TRP A 425 19.00 18.47 11.30
N GLU A 426 17.86 18.48 11.98
CA GLU A 426 17.78 18.42 13.44
C GLU A 426 18.28 17.08 14.01
N ASP A 427 17.96 15.97 13.34
CA ASP A 427 18.44 14.63 13.71
C ASP A 427 19.98 14.56 13.63
N PHE A 428 20.56 15.16 12.58
CA PHE A 428 22.02 15.26 12.42
C PHE A 428 22.63 16.17 13.49
N CYS A 429 22.10 17.38 13.69
CA CYS A 429 22.61 18.33 14.67
C CYS A 429 22.61 17.76 16.10
N THR A 430 21.56 17.00 16.46
CA THR A 430 21.45 16.37 17.78
C THR A 430 22.67 15.48 18.06
N VAL A 431 23.05 14.62 17.11
CA VAL A 431 24.22 13.74 17.26
C VAL A 431 25.53 14.51 17.09
N ALA A 432 25.60 15.47 16.18
CA ALA A 432 26.81 16.25 15.95
C ALA A 432 27.22 17.12 17.16
N THR A 433 26.27 17.57 17.98
CA THR A 433 26.58 18.35 19.20
C THR A 433 27.36 17.55 20.24
N GLU A 434 27.13 16.23 20.34
CA GLU A 434 27.86 15.36 21.26
C GLU A 434 29.35 15.23 20.89
N TYR A 435 29.68 15.46 19.61
CA TYR A 435 31.01 15.27 19.04
C TYR A 435 31.66 16.58 18.55
N GLU A 436 31.15 17.75 18.99
CA GLU A 436 31.61 19.06 18.50
C GLU A 436 33.13 19.26 18.65
N VAL A 437 33.70 18.71 19.73
CA VAL A 437 35.14 18.80 20.05
C VAL A 437 36.04 18.10 19.01
N ILE A 438 35.52 17.08 18.32
CA ILE A 438 36.22 16.31 17.29
C ILE A 438 35.64 16.53 15.90
N LYS A 439 34.95 17.66 15.68
CA LYS A 439 34.29 18.00 14.42
C LYS A 439 35.19 17.87 13.21
N ALA A 440 36.36 18.48 13.26
CA ALA A 440 37.30 18.44 12.14
C ALA A 440 37.77 17.02 11.81
N ASP A 441 37.85 16.16 12.83
CA ASP A 441 38.41 14.81 12.69
C ASP A 441 37.39 13.85 12.09
N TYR A 442 36.14 13.84 12.57
CA TYR A 442 35.12 12.97 11.95
C TYR A 442 34.71 13.48 10.57
N TRP A 443 34.79 14.79 10.29
CA TRP A 443 34.50 15.33 8.94
C TRP A 443 35.49 14.84 7.89
N ALA A 444 36.73 14.57 8.29
CA ALA A 444 37.77 14.06 7.39
C ALA A 444 37.56 12.58 7.01
N GLU A 445 36.77 11.84 7.80
CA GLU A 445 36.47 10.41 7.62
C GLU A 445 35.12 10.18 6.88
N LEU A 446 34.32 11.22 6.71
CA LEU A 446 33.09 11.18 5.92
C LEU A 446 33.41 11.18 4.42
N THR A 447 32.61 10.43 3.66
CA THR A 447 32.70 10.40 2.19
C THR A 447 32.16 11.69 1.58
N THR A 448 32.58 12.01 0.36
CA THR A 448 32.09 13.20 -0.35
C THR A 448 30.57 13.21 -0.49
N SER A 449 29.94 12.05 -0.72
CA SER A 449 28.49 11.92 -0.76
C SER A 449 27.80 12.18 0.58
N GLU A 450 28.43 11.79 1.70
CA GLU A 450 27.89 12.06 3.04
C GLU A 450 28.01 13.55 3.37
N THR A 451 29.12 14.20 3.01
CA THR A 451 29.27 15.65 3.18
C THR A 451 28.32 16.46 2.30
N ASP A 452 28.05 16.01 1.07
CA ASP A 452 27.07 16.63 0.17
C ASP A 452 25.65 16.48 0.71
N LEU A 453 25.31 15.32 1.31
CA LEU A 453 24.03 15.09 1.96
C LEU A 453 23.84 16.02 3.16
N ILE A 454 24.85 16.14 4.02
CA ILE A 454 24.83 17.08 5.16
C ILE A 454 24.61 18.52 4.67
N ALA A 455 25.32 18.95 3.62
CA ALA A 455 25.13 20.29 3.04
C ALA A 455 23.73 20.48 2.45
N ALA A 456 23.18 19.45 1.79
CA ALA A 456 21.82 19.48 1.26
C ALA A 456 20.77 19.55 2.39
N LEU A 457 20.96 18.86 3.50
CA LEU A 457 20.10 18.96 4.69
C LEU A 457 20.17 20.35 5.32
N GLU A 458 21.36 20.94 5.40
CA GLU A 458 21.56 22.30 5.89
C GLU A 458 20.78 23.31 5.02
N ILE A 459 20.90 23.20 3.69
CA ILE A 459 20.15 24.04 2.74
C ILE A 459 18.64 23.79 2.84
N ALA A 460 18.21 22.54 2.97
CA ALA A 460 16.79 22.19 3.10
C ALA A 460 16.17 22.67 4.43
N SER A 461 16.99 22.85 5.47
CA SER A 461 16.56 23.42 6.75
C SER A 461 16.41 24.94 6.71
N GLN A 462 17.06 25.61 5.75
CA GLN A 462 16.91 27.05 5.54
C GLN A 462 15.55 27.35 4.89
N SER A 463 14.92 28.45 5.29
CA SER A 463 13.67 28.89 4.66
C SER A 463 13.90 29.10 3.15
N PRO A 464 12.99 28.64 2.27
CA PRO A 464 13.17 28.79 0.84
C PRO A 464 13.32 30.28 0.49
N VAL A 465 14.41 30.63 -0.19
CA VAL A 465 14.67 32.00 -0.62
C VAL A 465 14.06 32.20 -2.00
N ILE A 466 13.38 33.33 -2.21
CA ILE A 466 12.79 33.69 -3.50
C ILE A 466 13.92 33.95 -4.50
N GLN A 467 14.07 33.06 -5.47
CA GLN A 467 15.10 33.10 -6.53
C GLN A 467 14.48 33.23 -7.92
N VAL A 468 15.31 33.50 -8.94
CA VAL A 468 14.88 33.52 -10.35
C VAL A 468 14.16 32.21 -10.73
N GLY A 469 12.99 32.33 -11.35
CA GLY A 469 12.08 31.22 -11.68
C GLY A 469 11.10 30.85 -10.57
N SER A 470 11.20 31.44 -9.38
CA SER A 470 10.25 31.20 -8.29
C SER A 470 8.87 31.75 -8.63
N ILE A 471 7.82 30.98 -8.34
CA ILE A 471 6.45 31.44 -8.46
C ILE A 471 6.04 32.12 -7.16
N VAL A 472 5.72 33.41 -7.24
CA VAL A 472 5.48 34.28 -6.09
C VAL A 472 4.10 34.90 -6.13
N ALA A 473 3.65 35.32 -4.95
CA ALA A 473 2.47 36.15 -4.69
C ALA A 473 2.87 37.27 -3.74
N TYR A 474 2.01 38.29 -3.60
CA TYR A 474 2.23 39.33 -2.59
C TYR A 474 2.13 38.76 -1.17
N ALA A 475 2.99 39.24 -0.28
CA ALA A 475 3.02 38.88 1.14
C ALA A 475 1.98 39.62 2.00
N ASP A 476 1.28 40.60 1.44
CA ASP A 476 0.29 41.44 2.15
C ASP A 476 -0.88 40.60 2.74
N PRO A 477 -1.23 40.78 4.02
CA PRO A 477 -2.37 40.12 4.68
C PRO A 477 -3.76 40.34 4.03
N TYR A 478 -3.96 41.31 3.13
CA TYR A 478 -5.22 41.47 2.37
C TYR A 478 -5.39 40.46 1.21
N TYR A 479 -4.77 39.28 1.34
CA TYR A 479 -4.50 38.27 0.30
C TYR A 479 -5.72 37.80 -0.53
N THR A 480 -6.94 38.02 -0.05
CA THR A 480 -8.18 37.56 -0.71
C THR A 480 -8.51 38.32 -1.99
N LEU A 481 -7.95 39.52 -2.19
CA LEU A 481 -8.31 40.40 -3.31
C LEU A 481 -7.41 40.24 -4.54
N TYR A 482 -6.21 39.68 -4.38
CA TYR A 482 -5.20 39.60 -5.45
C TYR A 482 -4.50 38.23 -5.45
N LEU A 483 -5.19 37.19 -5.96
CA LEU A 483 -4.57 35.90 -6.33
C LEU A 483 -3.74 36.03 -7.61
N ALA A 484 -2.85 37.03 -7.65
CA ALA A 484 -1.95 37.25 -8.76
C ALA A 484 -0.77 36.27 -8.63
N ARG A 485 -0.65 35.36 -9.59
CA ARG A 485 0.52 34.51 -9.78
C ARG A 485 1.60 35.33 -10.50
N GLY A 486 2.82 35.34 -9.98
CA GLY A 486 3.96 36.00 -10.60
C GLY A 486 5.17 35.08 -10.67
N GLU A 487 6.09 35.36 -11.59
CA GLU A 487 7.35 34.63 -11.76
C GLU A 487 8.51 35.61 -11.62
N VAL A 488 9.52 35.24 -10.81
CA VAL A 488 10.74 36.04 -10.68
C VAL A 488 11.60 35.86 -11.94
N VAL A 489 11.87 36.96 -12.66
CA VAL A 489 12.58 36.94 -13.95
C VAL A 489 14.07 37.26 -13.80
N GLU A 490 14.43 38.10 -12.83
CA GLU A 490 15.81 38.54 -12.64
C GLU A 490 16.07 38.83 -11.16
N ASP A 491 17.28 38.52 -10.69
CA ASP A 491 17.74 38.79 -9.34
C ASP A 491 18.56 40.07 -9.34
N LEU A 492 18.13 41.09 -8.58
CA LEU A 492 18.74 42.41 -8.57
C LEU A 492 19.64 42.65 -7.34
N GLY A 493 19.82 41.65 -6.48
CA GLY A 493 20.72 41.72 -5.32
C GLY A 493 20.24 40.89 -4.12
N GLU A 494 20.83 41.13 -2.94
CA GLU A 494 20.54 40.34 -1.73
C GLU A 494 19.06 40.37 -1.32
N ASP A 495 18.35 41.48 -1.53
CA ASP A 495 16.97 41.68 -1.06
C ASP A 495 15.96 42.00 -2.16
N GLU A 496 16.37 42.16 -3.43
CA GLU A 496 15.52 42.74 -4.46
C GLU A 496 15.43 41.86 -5.72
N VAL A 497 14.21 41.69 -6.22
CA VAL A 497 13.90 40.80 -7.36
C VAL A 497 12.96 41.48 -8.35
N LEU A 498 13.09 41.14 -9.63
CA LEU A 498 12.17 41.55 -10.69
C LEU A 498 11.13 40.46 -10.91
N VAL A 499 9.85 40.79 -10.72
CA VAL A 499 8.72 39.85 -10.90
C VAL A 499 7.91 40.23 -12.12
N ALA A 500 7.58 39.25 -12.94
CA ALA A 500 6.58 39.33 -14.00
C ALA A 500 5.26 38.71 -13.53
N TRP A 501 4.20 39.50 -13.44
CA TRP A 501 2.90 39.02 -13.00
C TRP A 501 2.04 38.49 -14.16
N ASP A 502 1.37 37.35 -13.97
CA ASP A 502 0.58 36.69 -15.00
C ASP A 502 -0.62 37.52 -15.47
N HIS A 503 -1.23 38.32 -14.60
CA HIS A 503 -2.37 39.18 -14.96
C HIS A 503 -1.98 40.36 -15.89
N TRP A 504 -0.68 40.60 -16.10
CA TRP A 504 -0.17 41.59 -17.06
C TRP A 504 0.30 40.97 -18.39
N LYS A 505 0.11 39.66 -18.61
CA LYS A 505 0.46 38.99 -19.89
C LYS A 505 -0.19 39.64 -21.11
N ASN A 506 -1.37 40.26 -20.95
CA ASN A 506 -2.12 40.87 -22.05
C ASN A 506 -1.70 42.32 -22.36
N GLU A 507 -0.89 42.97 -21.51
CA GLU A 507 -0.53 44.39 -21.66
C GLU A 507 0.95 44.62 -22.04
N GLY A 508 1.67 43.55 -22.40
CA GLY A 508 3.13 43.58 -22.59
C GLY A 508 3.83 43.41 -21.24
N ARG A 509 4.81 42.51 -21.17
CA ARG A 509 5.51 42.10 -19.93
C ARG A 509 6.09 43.32 -19.18
N LYS A 510 5.33 43.89 -18.25
CA LYS A 510 5.86 44.82 -17.25
C LYS A 510 6.46 43.99 -16.13
N THR A 511 7.78 43.85 -16.12
CA THR A 511 8.51 43.40 -14.94
C THR A 511 8.58 44.57 -13.97
N SER A 512 8.33 44.32 -12.69
CA SER A 512 8.43 45.33 -11.62
C SER A 512 9.35 44.84 -10.52
N ARG A 513 10.07 45.78 -9.89
CA ARG A 513 11.04 45.52 -8.84
C ARG A 513 10.33 45.43 -7.49
N TYR A 514 10.62 44.38 -6.73
CA TYR A 514 10.05 44.11 -5.41
C TYR A 514 11.14 43.68 -4.44
N PHE A 515 10.93 43.96 -3.15
CA PHE A 515 11.76 43.37 -2.11
C PHE A 515 11.29 41.93 -1.82
N ARG A 516 12.21 41.04 -1.47
CA ARG A 516 11.92 39.63 -1.17
C ARG A 516 10.94 39.47 0.01
N ASN A 517 10.93 40.41 0.95
CA ASN A 517 10.00 40.43 2.09
C ASN A 517 8.57 40.90 1.73
N GLU A 518 8.37 41.52 0.57
CA GLU A 518 7.05 41.91 0.04
C GLU A 518 6.37 40.75 -0.71
N LEU A 519 7.09 39.64 -0.89
CA LEU A 519 6.69 38.48 -1.67
C LEU A 519 6.66 37.22 -0.81
N ARG A 520 5.82 36.27 -1.21
CA ARG A 520 5.76 34.91 -0.66
C ARG A 520 5.66 33.90 -1.79
N PHE A 521 5.97 32.63 -1.53
CA PHE A 521 5.70 31.58 -2.51
C PHE A 521 4.20 31.45 -2.78
N TRP A 522 3.86 31.30 -4.06
CA TRP A 522 2.50 31.03 -4.48
C TRP A 522 2.11 29.60 -4.07
N GLN A 523 1.00 29.46 -3.33
CA GLN A 523 0.44 28.17 -2.93
C GLN A 523 -0.86 27.94 -3.73
N PRO A 524 -0.96 26.85 -4.52
CA PRO A 524 -2.24 26.42 -5.08
C PRO A 524 -3.13 25.92 -3.95
N GLU A 525 -4.34 26.46 -3.82
CA GLU A 525 -5.40 25.87 -2.97
C GLU A 525 -5.88 24.53 -3.55
#